data_AF-A0A117L6L2-F1
#
_entry.id   AF-A0A117L6L2-F1
#
_cell.length_a   1.000
_cell.length_b   1.000
_cell.length_c   1.000
_cell.angle_alpha   90.00
_cell.angle_beta   90.00
_cell.angle_gamma   90.00
#
_symmetry.space_group_name_H-M   'P 1'
#
loop_
_entity.id
_entity.type
_entity.pdbx_description
1 polymer ?
#
loop_
_entity_poly.entity_id
_entity_poly.type
_entity_poly.pdbx_seq_one_letter_code
_entity_poly.pdbx_strand_id
1 'polypeptide(L)' 'IRFIEWGGERAIIAALDKAVEALEGKTGTQIRR' A
#
# COMPACT_ATOMS: atom_id res chain seq x y z
N ILE A 1 4.40 -1.91 -9.44
CA ILE A 1 2.94 -1.61 -9.61
C ILE A 1 2.85 -0.33 -10.43
N ARG A 2 2.05 -0.33 -11.53
CA ARG A 2 1.93 0.83 -12.44
C ARG A 2 1.54 2.14 -11.74
N PHE A 3 0.79 2.06 -10.64
CA PHE A 3 0.46 3.23 -9.79
C PHE A 3 1.71 4.04 -9.37
N ILE A 4 2.80 3.39 -8.98
CA ILE A 4 4.04 4.08 -8.57
C ILE A 4 4.78 4.65 -9.78
N GLU A 5 4.81 3.90 -10.90
CA GLU A 5 5.42 4.35 -12.16
C GLU A 5 4.73 5.60 -12.72
N TRP A 6 3.42 5.72 -12.51
CA TRP A 6 2.60 6.86 -12.94
C TRP A 6 2.58 8.03 -11.95
N GLY A 7 3.38 7.98 -10.88
CA GLY A 7 3.56 9.09 -9.94
C GLY A 7 2.77 8.98 -8.64
N GLY A 8 2.09 7.86 -8.39
CA GLY A 8 1.50 7.57 -7.09
C GLY A 8 2.56 7.41 -6.00
N GLU A 9 2.28 7.93 -4.81
CA GLU A 9 3.24 7.95 -3.70
C GLU A 9 3.41 6.56 -3.04
N ARG A 10 2.30 5.85 -2.83
CA ARG A 10 2.28 4.59 -2.07
C ARG A 10 1.17 3.66 -2.55
N ALA A 11 1.54 2.42 -2.87
CA ALA A 11 0.61 1.33 -3.14
C ALA A 11 0.66 0.31 -2.00
N ILE A 12 -0.49 -0.23 -1.63
CA ILE A 12 -0.63 -1.17 -0.51
C ILE A 12 -1.29 -2.44 -1.03
N ILE A 13 -0.67 -3.59 -0.76
CA ILE A 13 -1.31 -4.90 -0.93
C ILE A 13 -1.54 -5.48 0.47
N ALA A 14 -2.79 -5.71 0.84
CA ALA A 14 -3.15 -6.21 2.17
C ALA A 14 -4.43 -7.06 2.12
N ALA A 15 -4.62 -7.88 3.15
CA ALA A 15 -5.89 -8.56 3.40
C ALA A 15 -6.96 -7.55 3.83
N LEU A 16 -8.22 -7.81 3.45
CA LEU A 16 -9.33 -6.87 3.65
C LEU A 16 -9.61 -6.57 5.13
N ASP A 17 -9.51 -7.58 5.98
CA ASP A 17 -9.69 -7.48 7.44
C ASP A 17 -8.63 -6.60 8.11
N LYS A 18 -7.49 -6.38 7.45
CA LYS A 18 -6.39 -5.54 7.93
C LYS A 18 -6.27 -4.20 7.21
N ALA A 19 -7.29 -3.79 6.44
CA ALA A 19 -7.21 -2.60 5.59
C ALA A 19 -6.84 -1.33 6.36
N VAL A 20 -7.37 -1.13 7.58
CA VAL A 20 -7.10 0.06 8.40
C VAL A 20 -5.64 0.08 8.87
N GLU A 21 -5.15 -1.01 9.46
CA GLU A 21 -3.75 -1.13 9.90
C GLU A 21 -2.77 -1.00 8.72
N ALA A 22 -3.14 -1.53 7.55
CA ALA A 22 -2.33 -1.43 6.35
C ALA A 22 -2.28 0.00 5.82
N LEU A 23 -3.40 0.73 5.87
CA LEU A 23 -3.46 2.14 5.51
C LEU A 23 -2.56 2.99 6.42
N GLU A 24 -2.52 2.68 7.71
CA GLU A 24 -1.62 3.28 8.71
C GLU A 24 -0.14 2.86 8.54
N GLY A 25 0.14 1.86 7.69
CA GLY A 25 1.50 1.39 7.42
C GLY A 25 2.04 0.37 8.43
N LYS A 26 1.19 -0.21 9.27
CA LYS A 26 1.56 -1.18 10.31
C LYS A 26 1.61 -2.63 9.79
N THR A 27 0.95 -2.91 8.68
CA THR A 27 0.90 -4.24 8.05
C THR A 27 0.73 -4.17 6.54
N GLY A 28 0.65 -5.33 5.87
CA GLY A 28 0.58 -5.45 4.42
C GLY A 28 1.91 -5.13 3.73
N THR A 29 1.94 -5.30 2.41
CA THR A 29 3.09 -4.92 1.59
C THR A 29 2.96 -3.46 1.19
N GLN A 30 3.91 -2.65 1.64
CA GLN A 30 3.99 -1.22 1.35
C GLN A 30 4.97 -1.01 0.20
N ILE A 31 4.48 -0.59 -0.97
CA ILE A 31 5.31 -0.32 -2.14
C ILE A 31 5.40 1.20 -2.31
N ARG A 32 6.63 1.71 -2.28
CA ARG A 32 6.97 3.15 -2.38
C ARG A 32 8.02 3.35 -3.48
N ARG A 33 8.23 4.60 -3.91
CA ARG A 33 9.36 4.97 -4.78
C ARG A 33 10.68 4.93 -4.01
#